data_AF-A0A1X1R979-F1
#
_entry.id   AF-A0A1X1R979-F1
#
_cell.length_a   1.000
_cell.length_b   1.000
_cell.length_c   1.000
_cell.angle_alpha   90.00
_cell.angle_beta   90.00
_cell.angle_gamma   90.00
#
_symmetry.space_group_name_H-M   'P 1'
#
loop_
_entity.id
_entity.type
_entity.pdbx_description
1 polymer ?
#
loop_
_entity_poly.entity_id
_entity_poly.type
_entity_poly.pdbx_seq_one_letter_code
_entity_poly.pdbx_strand_id
1 'polypeptide(L)'
;MFSALGEPVPGSDTASRYHPHEVRFIEREVFGRVDRPWTELAEQGRAVLQAGDAGGHMLSFLGFLDNGAWNLFSQDAIFNNTAYRSYENYQNDFVRHGALAEGTITLVRDGIDARPERVEVDVQIRDEASGERITKIVKNFSNDPHQQYHRPHSGPQIREIMKGFR
;
A
#
# COMPACT_ATOMS: atom_id res chain seq x y z
N MET A 1 21.96 -3.81 7.14
CA MET A 1 20.80 -3.06 7.66
C MET A 1 20.25 -2.26 6.49
N PHE A 2 19.20 -2.77 5.85
CA PHE A 2 18.47 -2.00 4.84
C PHE A 2 17.33 -1.31 5.60
N SER A 3 17.50 -0.03 5.90
CA SER A 3 16.42 0.79 6.44
C SER A 3 15.59 1.22 5.23
N ALA A 4 14.38 0.69 5.09
CA ALA A 4 13.41 1.28 4.18
C ALA A 4 13.16 2.71 4.67
N LEU A 5 13.23 3.70 3.78
CA LEU A 5 13.04 5.13 4.10
C LEU A 5 11.56 5.51 4.33
N GLY A 6 10.70 4.51 4.57
CA GLY A 6 9.30 4.68 4.86
C GLY A 6 9.02 4.35 6.32
N GLU A 7 9.18 5.33 7.20
CA GLU A 7 8.71 5.20 8.58
C GLU A 7 7.21 5.54 8.64
N PRO A 8 6.40 4.81 9.42
CA PRO A 8 5.10 5.29 9.83
C PRO A 8 5.26 6.69 10.45
N VAL A 9 4.59 7.70 9.89
CA VAL A 9 4.68 9.07 10.41
C VAL A 9 3.99 9.12 11.80
N PRO A 10 4.52 9.87 12.79
CA PRO A 10 3.89 10.03 14.10
C PRO A 10 2.39 10.34 14.00
N GLY A 11 1.56 9.53 14.67
CA GLY A 11 0.10 9.59 14.61
C GLY A 11 -0.59 8.36 13.99
N SER A 12 0.17 7.34 13.57
CA SER A 12 -0.38 6.03 13.22
C SER A 12 -0.99 5.36 14.46
N ASP A 13 -2.32 5.17 14.44
CA ASP A 13 -3.00 4.37 15.45
C ASP A 13 -2.79 2.88 15.13
N THR A 14 -1.80 2.30 15.79
CA THR A 14 -1.44 0.87 15.75
C THR A 14 -2.02 0.14 16.96
N ALA A 15 -3.28 0.44 17.32
CA ALA A 15 -4.00 -0.05 18.50
C ALA A 15 -3.84 -1.56 18.80
N SER A 16 -3.50 -2.38 17.81
CA SER A 16 -2.94 -3.73 18.00
C SER A 16 -1.85 -4.01 16.97
N ARG A 17 -0.81 -4.75 17.38
CA ARG A 17 0.30 -5.20 16.51
C ARG A 17 -0.19 -5.89 15.23
N TYR A 18 -1.40 -6.45 15.22
CA TYR A 18 -2.00 -7.18 14.08
C TYR A 18 -3.21 -6.49 13.45
N HIS A 19 -3.66 -5.36 14.01
CA HIS A 19 -4.87 -4.68 13.55
C HIS A 19 -4.61 -3.17 13.44
N PRO A 20 -3.77 -2.77 12.47
CA PRO A 20 -3.60 -1.34 12.18
C PRO A 20 -4.95 -0.72 11.79
N HIS A 21 -5.24 0.47 12.31
CA HIS A 21 -6.39 1.24 11.87
C HIS A 21 -6.00 2.17 10.72
N GLU A 22 -4.86 2.84 10.85
CA GLU A 22 -4.37 3.83 9.91
C GLU A 22 -2.85 3.74 9.77
N VAL A 23 -2.37 3.91 8.55
CA VAL A 23 -0.96 4.14 8.26
C VAL A 23 -0.79 5.44 7.50
N ARG A 24 0.20 6.23 7.93
CA ARG A 24 0.69 7.40 7.21
C ARG A 24 2.08 7.12 6.70
N PHE A 25 2.35 7.45 5.46
CA PHE A 25 3.57 7.02 4.81
C PHE A 25 4.11 8.05 3.83
N ILE A 26 5.41 7.90 3.56
CA ILE A 26 6.08 8.46 2.40
C ILE A 26 6.86 7.31 1.75
N GLU A 27 6.60 7.05 0.49
CA GLU A 27 7.31 6.09 -0.35
C GLU A 27 8.17 6.85 -1.35
N ARG A 28 9.48 6.56 -1.37
CA ARG A 28 10.46 7.19 -2.26
C ARG A 28 11.20 6.20 -3.14
N GLU A 29 11.10 4.91 -2.81
CA GLU A 29 11.85 3.87 -3.49
C GLU A 29 10.93 2.67 -3.69
N VAL A 30 11.09 2.01 -4.84
CA VAL A 30 10.45 0.72 -5.12
C VAL A 30 11.55 -0.27 -5.44
N PHE A 31 11.72 -1.25 -4.55
CA PHE A 31 12.69 -2.32 -4.73
C PHE A 31 12.28 -3.25 -5.88
N GLY A 32 13.28 -3.85 -6.51
CA GLY A 32 13.10 -4.90 -7.52
C GLY A 32 12.53 -6.18 -6.91
N ARG A 33 12.73 -7.32 -7.59
CA ARG A 33 12.29 -8.60 -7.03
C ARG A 33 13.10 -8.92 -5.77
N VAL A 34 12.45 -8.91 -4.61
CA VAL A 34 13.02 -9.26 -3.30
C VAL A 34 12.36 -10.54 -2.80
N ASP A 35 13.17 -11.49 -2.32
CA ASP A 35 12.65 -12.70 -1.68
C ASP A 35 12.01 -12.33 -0.34
N ARG A 36 10.81 -12.84 -0.09
CA ARG A 36 10.11 -12.60 1.17
C ARG A 36 10.75 -13.44 2.28
N PRO A 37 11.18 -12.83 3.40
CA PRO A 37 11.71 -13.60 4.50
C PRO A 37 10.61 -14.46 5.14
N TRP A 38 11.00 -15.54 5.81
CA TRP A 38 10.05 -16.45 6.47
C TRP A 38 9.24 -15.75 7.56
N THR A 39 9.80 -14.71 8.18
CA THR A 39 9.15 -13.88 9.20
C THR A 39 7.92 -13.18 8.63
N GLU A 40 8.06 -12.52 7.49
CA GLU A 40 6.98 -11.87 6.76
C GLU A 40 5.86 -12.89 6.43
N LEU A 41 6.20 -14.08 5.92
CA LEU A 41 5.20 -15.11 5.61
C LEU A 41 4.44 -15.59 6.86
N ALA A 42 5.13 -15.72 7.99
CA ALA A 42 4.50 -16.07 9.26
C ALA A 42 3.54 -14.96 9.75
N GLU A 43 3.94 -13.69 9.66
CA GLU A 43 3.07 -12.56 10.05
C GLU A 43 1.86 -12.44 9.12
N GLN A 44 2.02 -12.71 7.81
CA GLN A 44 0.88 -12.77 6.88
C GLN A 44 -0.11 -13.87 7.28
N GLY A 45 0.37 -15.03 7.70
CA GLY A 45 -0.50 -16.09 8.22
C GLY A 45 -1.26 -15.68 9.48
N ARG A 46 -0.63 -14.90 10.37
CA ARG A 46 -1.26 -14.42 11.63
C ARG A 46 -2.30 -13.32 11.43
N ALA A 47 -2.20 -12.55 10.35
CA ALA A 47 -3.14 -11.48 10.04
C ALA A 47 -4.49 -11.98 9.49
N VAL A 48 -4.60 -13.26 9.12
CA VAL A 48 -5.82 -13.85 8.54
C VAL A 48 -6.86 -14.10 9.62
N LEU A 49 -8.05 -13.52 9.45
CA LEU A 49 -9.19 -13.66 10.38
C LEU A 49 -10.29 -14.60 9.86
N GLN A 50 -10.35 -14.86 8.55
CA GLN A 50 -11.39 -15.69 7.94
C GLN A 50 -10.86 -16.55 6.79
N ALA A 51 -11.58 -17.61 6.45
CA ALA A 51 -11.25 -18.43 5.29
C ALA A 51 -11.41 -17.63 3.99
N GLY A 52 -10.46 -17.78 3.06
CA GLY A 52 -10.42 -17.04 1.79
C GLY A 52 -9.65 -15.72 1.85
N ASP A 53 -9.28 -15.26 3.05
CA ASP A 53 -8.42 -14.10 3.21
C ASP A 53 -6.93 -14.47 3.15
N ALA A 54 -6.12 -13.45 2.88
CA ALA A 54 -4.67 -13.42 3.04
C ALA A 54 -4.29 -12.31 4.03
N GLY A 55 -3.10 -12.42 4.64
CA GLY A 55 -2.45 -11.30 5.31
C GLY A 55 -1.92 -10.33 4.26
N GLY A 56 -2.81 -9.46 3.81
CA GLY A 56 -2.54 -8.46 2.80
C GLY A 56 -1.83 -7.24 3.37
N HIS A 57 -1.06 -6.56 2.54
CA HIS A 57 -0.35 -5.35 2.96
C HIS A 57 -1.21 -4.11 2.84
N MET A 58 -1.10 -3.16 3.77
CA MET A 58 -1.62 -1.80 3.56
C MET A 58 -0.73 -1.05 2.56
N LEU A 59 0.57 -1.04 2.80
CA LEU A 59 1.60 -0.44 1.96
C LEU A 59 2.33 -1.50 1.15
N SER A 60 2.64 -1.21 -0.11
CA SER A 60 3.31 -2.17 -0.99
C SER A 60 4.57 -2.77 -0.38
N PHE A 61 4.69 -4.10 -0.37
CA PHE A 61 5.91 -4.79 0.06
C PHE A 61 7.15 -4.30 -0.70
N LEU A 62 7.01 -3.95 -1.98
CA LEU A 62 8.16 -3.46 -2.75
C LEU A 62 8.55 -2.02 -2.41
N GLY A 63 7.67 -1.24 -1.77
CA GLY A 63 7.99 0.11 -1.32
C GLY A 63 8.66 0.16 0.04
N PHE A 64 8.36 -0.82 0.89
CA PHE A 64 8.71 -0.76 2.30
C PHE A 64 9.38 -2.02 2.86
N LEU A 65 9.44 -3.12 2.10
CA LEU A 65 10.01 -4.41 2.49
C LEU A 65 9.33 -5.03 3.73
N ASP A 66 10.05 -5.85 4.49
CA ASP A 66 9.55 -6.53 5.69
C ASP A 66 9.24 -5.51 6.79
N ASN A 67 7.98 -5.11 6.84
CA ASN A 67 7.43 -4.21 7.83
C ASN A 67 6.75 -4.96 8.99
N GLY A 68 6.61 -6.28 8.91
CA GLY A 68 5.86 -7.05 9.89
C GLY A 68 4.40 -6.58 10.06
N ALA A 69 3.83 -6.93 11.21
CA ALA A 69 2.38 -6.98 11.42
C ALA A 69 1.64 -5.63 11.40
N TRP A 70 2.30 -4.49 11.60
CA TRP A 70 1.64 -3.18 11.52
C TRP A 70 1.24 -2.78 10.11
N ASN A 71 1.82 -3.43 9.09
CA ASN A 71 1.48 -3.21 7.69
C ASN A 71 0.54 -4.29 7.14
N LEU A 72 0.02 -5.17 8.00
CA LEU A 72 -0.77 -6.33 7.57
C LEU A 72 -2.20 -6.26 8.09
N PHE A 73 -3.13 -6.76 7.29
CA PHE A 73 -4.53 -6.94 7.69
C PHE A 73 -5.17 -8.13 6.97
N SER A 74 -6.29 -8.62 7.52
CA SER A 74 -7.10 -9.65 6.86
C SER A 74 -7.76 -9.07 5.61
N GLN A 75 -7.30 -9.49 4.45
CA GLN A 75 -7.71 -8.99 3.14
C GLN A 75 -8.24 -10.15 2.29
N ASP A 76 -9.35 -9.98 1.56
CA ASP A 76 -9.78 -11.01 0.61
C ASP A 76 -8.63 -11.33 -0.36
N ALA A 77 -8.34 -12.61 -0.56
CA ALA A 77 -7.16 -13.02 -1.32
C ALA A 77 -7.26 -12.67 -2.81
N ILE A 78 -8.45 -12.66 -3.41
CA ILE A 78 -8.63 -12.26 -4.81
C ILE A 78 -8.48 -10.75 -4.93
N PHE A 79 -9.11 -9.98 -4.05
CA PHE A 79 -8.98 -8.53 -3.97
C PHE A 79 -7.52 -8.09 -3.81
N ASN A 80 -6.79 -8.70 -2.86
CA ASN A 80 -5.36 -8.47 -2.62
C ASN A 80 -4.56 -8.65 -3.92
N ASN A 81 -4.74 -9.80 -4.59
CA ASN A 81 -3.95 -10.16 -5.77
C ASN A 81 -4.39 -9.47 -7.08
N THR A 82 -5.54 -8.79 -7.08
CA THR A 82 -6.11 -8.16 -8.28
C THR A 82 -6.22 -6.64 -8.12
N ALA A 83 -7.34 -6.13 -7.64
CA ALA A 83 -7.62 -4.69 -7.57
C ALA A 83 -6.62 -3.95 -6.68
N TYR A 84 -6.31 -4.49 -5.49
CA TYR A 84 -5.39 -3.82 -4.58
C TYR A 84 -3.97 -3.79 -5.14
N ARG A 85 -3.44 -4.94 -5.58
CA ARG A 85 -2.16 -5.03 -6.29
C ARG A 85 -2.11 -4.14 -7.54
N SER A 86 -3.22 -3.96 -8.26
CA SER A 86 -3.27 -3.06 -9.42
C SER A 86 -3.10 -1.60 -9.01
N TYR A 87 -3.69 -1.19 -7.89
CA TYR A 87 -3.48 0.12 -7.27
C TYR A 87 -2.03 0.30 -6.81
N GLU A 88 -1.47 -0.64 -6.05
CA GLU A 88 -0.10 -0.56 -5.55
C GLU A 88 0.88 -0.40 -6.72
N ASN A 89 0.72 -1.22 -7.76
CA ASN A 89 1.57 -1.09 -8.95
C ASN A 89 1.41 0.26 -9.66
N TYR A 90 0.21 0.85 -9.68
CA TYR A 90 0.00 2.17 -10.27
C TYR A 90 0.77 3.25 -9.52
N GLN A 91 0.73 3.23 -8.18
CA GLN A 91 1.55 4.10 -7.33
C GLN A 91 3.05 3.86 -7.55
N ASN A 92 3.49 2.60 -7.49
CA ASN A 92 4.89 2.21 -7.65
C ASN A 92 5.47 2.60 -9.02
N ASP A 93 4.65 2.61 -10.08
CA ASP A 93 5.09 3.02 -11.41
C ASP A 93 5.49 4.51 -11.46
N PHE A 94 4.87 5.38 -10.65
CA PHE A 94 5.33 6.77 -10.49
C PHE A 94 6.63 6.85 -9.69
N VAL A 95 6.71 6.14 -8.56
CA VAL A 95 7.89 6.18 -7.68
C VAL A 95 9.14 5.68 -8.41
N ARG A 96 9.01 4.64 -9.24
CA ARG A 96 10.10 4.15 -10.13
C ARG A 96 10.60 5.20 -11.14
N HIS A 97 9.85 6.27 -11.35
CA HIS A 97 10.15 7.31 -12.33
C HIS A 97 10.47 8.68 -11.69
N GLY A 98 10.84 8.70 -10.41
CA GLY A 98 11.35 9.90 -9.72
C GLY A 98 10.29 10.69 -8.96
N ALA A 99 9.11 10.11 -8.76
CA ALA A 99 8.10 10.67 -7.86
C ALA A 99 8.29 10.15 -6.43
N LEU A 100 7.72 10.86 -5.46
CA LEU A 100 7.38 10.34 -4.14
C LEU A 100 5.87 10.14 -4.02
N ALA A 101 5.45 9.13 -3.27
CA ALA A 101 4.06 8.95 -2.87
C ALA A 101 3.92 9.23 -1.39
N GLU A 102 3.09 10.20 -1.00
CA GLU A 102 2.79 10.51 0.40
C GLU A 102 1.30 10.36 0.65
N GLY A 103 0.90 9.75 1.76
CA GLY A 103 -0.51 9.53 1.96
C GLY A 103 -0.89 8.83 3.23
N THR A 104 -2.18 8.50 3.28
CA THR A 104 -2.82 7.77 4.36
C THR A 104 -3.61 6.61 3.79
N ILE A 105 -3.53 5.46 4.44
CA ILE A 105 -4.44 4.33 4.21
C ILE A 105 -5.14 4.01 5.52
N THR A 106 -6.47 3.95 5.46
CA THR A 106 -7.33 3.71 6.62
C THR A 106 -8.17 2.46 6.41
N LEU A 107 -8.25 1.61 7.44
CA LEU A 107 -9.02 0.38 7.45
C LEU A 107 -10.31 0.57 8.24
N VAL A 108 -11.43 0.62 7.54
CA VAL A 108 -12.76 0.76 8.15
C VAL A 108 -13.30 -0.61 8.51
N ARG A 109 -13.67 -0.79 9.77
CA ARG A 109 -14.10 -2.06 10.37
C ARG A 109 -15.02 -1.81 11.56
N ASP A 110 -15.89 -2.77 11.85
CA ASP A 110 -16.71 -2.74 13.06
C ASP A 110 -15.96 -3.38 14.25
N GLY A 111 -15.07 -2.61 14.87
CA GLY A 111 -14.22 -3.04 15.98
C GLY A 111 -12.80 -3.45 15.57
N ILE A 112 -11.86 -3.33 16.50
CA ILE A 112 -10.43 -3.44 16.19
C ILE A 112 -10.02 -4.82 15.65
N ASP A 113 -10.62 -5.89 16.17
CA ASP A 113 -10.34 -7.28 15.77
C ASP A 113 -11.19 -7.75 14.58
N ALA A 114 -12.08 -6.90 14.04
CA ALA A 114 -12.87 -7.25 12.88
C ALA A 114 -12.06 -7.14 11.59
N ARG A 115 -12.40 -7.99 10.62
CA ARG A 115 -11.91 -7.85 9.26
C ARG A 115 -12.37 -6.51 8.67
N PRO A 116 -11.47 -5.72 8.05
CA PRO A 116 -11.87 -4.50 7.35
C PRO A 116 -12.93 -4.74 6.29
N GLU A 117 -13.99 -3.93 6.36
CA GLU A 117 -15.01 -3.83 5.33
C GLU A 117 -14.55 -2.93 4.19
N ARG A 118 -13.74 -1.91 4.50
CA ARG A 118 -13.20 -1.00 3.49
C ARG A 118 -11.74 -0.65 3.72
N VAL A 119 -11.05 -0.40 2.62
CA VAL A 119 -9.71 0.19 2.59
C VAL A 119 -9.82 1.55 1.91
N GLU A 120 -9.61 2.61 2.66
CA GLU A 120 -9.69 3.99 2.18
C GLU A 120 -8.27 4.49 1.92
N VAL A 121 -8.01 4.88 0.67
CA VAL A 121 -6.72 5.35 0.19
C VAL A 121 -6.83 6.83 -0.14
N ASP A 122 -5.95 7.65 0.44
CA ASP A 122 -5.73 9.04 0.06
C ASP A 122 -4.21 9.29 -0.08
N VAL A 123 -3.73 9.35 -1.32
CA VAL A 123 -2.31 9.46 -1.64
C VAL A 123 -2.07 10.58 -2.65
N GLN A 124 -1.05 11.38 -2.39
CA GLN A 124 -0.53 12.37 -3.32
C GLN A 124 0.76 11.85 -3.93
N ILE A 125 0.83 11.93 -5.26
CA ILE A 125 2.05 11.66 -6.01
C ILE A 125 2.66 13.00 -6.36
N ARG A 126 3.90 13.21 -5.91
CA ARG A 126 4.64 14.45 -6.13
C ARG A 126 5.95 14.17 -6.81
N ASP A 127 6.39 15.12 -7.59
CA ASP A 127 7.74 15.14 -8.09
C ASP A 127 8.73 15.24 -6.93
N GLU A 128 9.76 14.39 -6.89
CA GLU A 128 10.62 14.31 -5.72
C GLU A 128 11.54 15.53 -5.58
N ALA A 129 12.06 16.10 -6.68
CA ALA A 129 12.99 17.23 -6.56
C ALA A 129 12.28 18.58 -6.39
N SER A 130 11.17 18.82 -7.10
CA SER A 130 10.43 20.10 -7.00
C SER A 130 9.34 20.11 -5.92
N GLY A 131 8.84 18.94 -5.51
CA GLY A 131 7.65 18.82 -4.64
C GLY A 131 6.32 19.13 -5.34
N GLU A 132 6.34 19.41 -6.65
CA GLU A 132 5.13 19.68 -7.43
C GLU A 132 4.19 18.47 -7.42
N ARG A 133 2.89 18.69 -7.25
CA ARG A 133 1.91 17.60 -7.26
C ARG A 133 1.64 17.14 -8.69
N ILE A 134 1.99 15.89 -8.99
CA ILE A 134 1.72 15.23 -10.27
C ILE A 134 0.27 14.75 -10.33
N THR A 135 -0.17 13.99 -9.32
CA THR A 135 -1.54 13.47 -9.25
C THR A 135 -1.98 13.15 -7.82
N LYS A 136 -3.26 12.81 -7.65
CA LYS A 136 -3.85 12.34 -6.40
C LYS A 136 -4.63 11.06 -6.65
N ILE A 137 -4.43 10.07 -5.79
CA ILE A 137 -5.16 8.80 -5.78
C ILE A 137 -6.09 8.82 -4.57
N VAL A 138 -7.40 8.84 -4.81
CA VAL A 138 -8.42 8.68 -3.77
C VAL A 138 -9.29 7.48 -4.13
N LYS A 139 -9.35 6.48 -3.27
CA LYS A 139 -10.12 5.26 -3.54
C LYS A 139 -10.62 4.59 -2.28
N ASN A 140 -11.91 4.24 -2.29
CA ASN A 140 -12.53 3.38 -1.28
C ASN A 140 -12.72 2.00 -1.88
N PHE A 141 -11.96 1.03 -1.39
CA PHE A 141 -12.10 -0.38 -1.71
C PHE A 141 -13.04 -1.05 -0.71
N SER A 142 -13.75 -2.10 -1.12
CA SER A 142 -14.73 -2.83 -0.30
C SER A 142 -14.20 -4.16 0.23
N ASN A 143 -12.90 -4.42 0.06
CA ASN A 143 -12.27 -5.69 0.45
C ASN A 143 -13.04 -6.92 -0.08
N ASP A 144 -13.51 -6.84 -1.32
CA ASP A 144 -14.43 -7.80 -1.96
C ASP A 144 -13.76 -8.48 -3.17
N PRO A 145 -13.93 -9.80 -3.37
CA PRO A 145 -13.25 -10.55 -4.43
C PRO A 145 -13.63 -10.15 -5.85
N HIS A 146 -14.78 -9.50 -6.07
CA HIS A 146 -15.24 -9.08 -7.39
C HIS A 146 -14.87 -7.63 -7.71
N GLN A 147 -14.25 -6.92 -6.76
CA GLN A 147 -13.84 -5.55 -6.98
C GLN A 147 -12.74 -5.46 -8.03
N GLN A 148 -12.82 -4.44 -8.88
CA GLN A 148 -11.82 -4.14 -9.91
C GLN A 148 -11.22 -2.75 -9.69
N TYR A 149 -9.96 -2.59 -10.08
CA TYR A 149 -9.27 -1.31 -10.13
C TYR A 149 -8.68 -1.06 -11.52
N HIS A 150 -9.21 -0.04 -12.18
CA HIS A 150 -8.73 0.43 -13.48
C HIS A 150 -7.73 1.55 -13.24
N ARG A 151 -6.48 1.34 -13.67
CA ARG A 151 -5.44 2.36 -13.57
C ARG A 151 -5.79 3.52 -14.50
N PRO A 152 -5.72 4.78 -14.03
CA PRO A 152 -5.90 5.95 -14.90
C PRO A 152 -4.86 6.03 -16.02
N HIS A 153 -3.63 5.60 -15.75
CA HIS A 153 -2.55 5.57 -16.72
C HIS A 153 -1.80 4.24 -16.69
N SER A 154 -1.36 3.80 -17.86
CA SER A 154 -0.42 2.68 -18.01
C SER A 154 1.01 3.11 -17.69
N GLY A 155 1.90 2.16 -17.41
CA GLY A 155 3.32 2.44 -17.18
C GLY A 155 3.99 3.30 -18.27
N PRO A 156 3.78 3.04 -19.58
CA PRO A 156 4.29 3.91 -20.63
C PRO A 156 3.74 5.34 -20.57
N GLN A 157 2.46 5.52 -20.25
CA GLN A 157 1.87 6.85 -20.08
C GLN A 157 2.43 7.58 -18.86
N ILE A 158 2.64 6.88 -17.74
CA ILE A 158 3.27 7.43 -16.54
C ILE A 158 4.68 7.91 -16.88
N ARG A 159 5.48 7.09 -17.57
CA ARG A 159 6.82 7.48 -18.01
C ARG A 159 6.81 8.75 -18.86
N GLU A 160 5.80 8.92 -19.72
CA GLU A 160 5.66 10.13 -20.53
C GLU A 160 5.30 11.35 -19.66
N ILE A 161 4.33 11.19 -18.75
CA ILE A 161 3.96 12.24 -17.76
C ILE A 161 5.21 12.69 -17.00
N MET A 162 5.99 11.74 -16.50
CA MET A 162 7.20 11.98 -15.72
C MET A 162 8.33 12.64 -16.51
N LYS A 163 8.24 12.83 -17.84
CA LYS A 163 9.22 13.68 -18.55
C LYS A 163 9.00 15.17 -18.29
N GLY A 164 7.79 15.55 -17.89
CA GLY A 164 7.43 16.92 -17.51
C GLY A 164 7.82 17.31 -16.09
N PHE A 165 8.28 16.34 -15.28
CA PHE A 165 8.62 16.48 -13.86
C PHE A 165 10.02 15.90 -13.60
N ARG A 166 10.77 16.43 -12.62
CA ARG A 166 12.06 15.90 -12.18
C ARG A 166 12.37 16.33 -10.76
#